data_AF-A0A9Q3PUX9-F1
#
_entry.id   AF-A0A9Q3PUX9-F1
#
_cell.length_a   1.000
_cell.length_b   1.000
_cell.length_c   1.000
_cell.angle_alpha   90.00
_cell.angle_beta   90.00
_cell.angle_gamma   90.00
#
_symmetry.space_group_name_H-M   'P 1'
#
loop_
_entity.id
_entity.type
_entity.pdbx_description
1 polymer ?
#
loop_
_entity_poly.entity_id
_entity_poly.type
_entity_poly.pdbx_seq_one_letter_code
_entity_poly.pdbx_strand_id
1 'polypeptide(L)'
;MPQDINAPLGRPPLSREPYNTPLSPKPPKFMVKSKMTQGRFELINLGPPVWLSVEERSLLMIFIDLRKKSIAFNAEERGLLKYSYGKAYEIPVIPHTPWKRKPVPIPKPVLPQFI
;
A
#
# COMPACT_ATOMS: atom_id res chain seq x y z
N MET A 1 -21.71 -0.56 -13.88
CA MET A 1 -20.26 -0.68 -14.11
C MET A 1 -19.96 -2.15 -14.31
N PRO A 2 -19.29 -2.59 -15.39
CA PRO A 2 -19.06 -4.01 -15.62
C PRO A 2 -18.24 -4.56 -14.46
N GLN A 3 -18.80 -5.52 -13.72
CA GLN A 3 -18.15 -6.08 -12.53
C GLN A 3 -17.06 -7.08 -12.91
N ASP A 4 -17.06 -7.56 -14.15
CA ASP A 4 -16.18 -8.62 -14.64
C ASP A 4 -14.79 -8.14 -15.10
N ILE A 5 -14.59 -6.81 -15.23
CA ILE A 5 -13.31 -6.25 -15.70
C ILE A 5 -12.20 -6.45 -14.66
N ASN A 6 -12.53 -6.31 -13.37
CA ASN A 6 -11.56 -6.37 -12.29
C ASN A 6 -11.85 -7.55 -11.39
N ALA A 7 -11.06 -8.62 -11.52
CA ALA A 7 -11.15 -9.77 -10.64
C ALA A 7 -10.92 -9.37 -9.17
N PRO A 8 -11.62 -10.00 -8.21
CA PRO A 8 -11.38 -9.76 -6.79
C PRO A 8 -9.94 -10.16 -6.42
N LEU A 9 -9.41 -9.55 -5.36
CA LEU A 9 -8.09 -9.89 -4.85
C LEU A 9 -8.05 -11.35 -4.36
N GLY A 10 -7.05 -12.09 -4.81
CA GLY A 10 -6.74 -13.41 -4.32
C GLY A 10 -6.14 -13.37 -2.91
N ARG A 11 -6.46 -14.37 -2.09
CA ARG A 11 -5.80 -14.51 -0.78
C ARG A 11 -4.35 -14.94 -0.98
N PRO A 12 -3.37 -14.22 -0.41
CA PRO A 12 -1.98 -14.67 -0.44
C PRO A 12 -1.84 -15.97 0.37
N PRO A 13 -0.94 -16.89 -0.03
CA PRO A 13 -0.61 -18.02 0.80
C PRO A 13 0.00 -17.52 2.12
N LEU A 14 -0.39 -18.14 3.23
CA LEU A 14 0.20 -17.82 4.52
C LEU A 14 1.66 -18.26 4.51
N SER A 15 2.55 -17.30 4.33
CA SER A 15 4.00 -17.53 4.36
C SER A 15 4.54 -17.93 5.74
N ARG A 16 3.72 -17.85 6.80
CA ARG A 16 4.18 -18.11 8.17
C ARG A 16 4.15 -19.60 8.46
N GLU A 17 5.33 -20.15 8.66
CA GLU A 17 5.52 -21.37 9.45
C GLU A 17 5.95 -20.99 10.87
N PRO A 18 5.10 -21.20 11.90
CA PRO A 18 5.41 -20.84 13.28
C PRO A 18 6.64 -21.59 13.84
N TYR A 19 7.00 -22.73 13.24
CA TYR A 19 8.14 -23.55 13.65
C TYR A 19 9.48 -23.07 13.08
N ASN A 20 9.48 -22.36 11.95
CA ASN A 20 10.70 -21.92 11.27
C ASN A 20 11.24 -20.59 11.83
N THR A 21 10.38 -19.77 12.47
CA THR A 21 10.77 -18.57 13.23
C THR A 21 10.13 -18.59 14.61
N PRO A 22 10.57 -19.50 15.51
CA PRO A 22 10.01 -19.60 16.85
C PRO A 22 10.32 -18.32 17.64
N LEU A 23 9.35 -17.85 18.42
CA LEU A 23 9.58 -16.76 19.37
C LEU A 23 10.28 -17.35 20.60
N SER A 24 11.44 -16.80 20.95
CA SER A 24 12.13 -17.18 22.19
C SER A 24 11.35 -16.62 23.39
N PRO A 25 11.03 -17.44 24.42
CA PRO A 25 10.44 -16.97 25.67
C PRO A 25 11.33 -15.95 26.40
N LYS A 26 12.65 -16.03 26.18
CA LYS A 26 13.63 -15.07 26.68
C LYS A 26 14.20 -14.29 25.49
N PRO A 27 13.57 -13.16 25.11
CA PRO A 27 14.04 -12.37 23.98
C PRO A 27 15.46 -11.86 24.24
N PRO A 28 16.40 -11.97 23.28
CA PRO A 28 17.70 -11.32 23.39
C PRO A 28 17.54 -9.79 23.53
N LYS A 29 18.51 -9.12 24.15
CA LYS A 29 18.49 -7.65 24.28
C LYS A 29 18.39 -7.03 22.88
N PHE A 30 17.49 -6.05 22.74
CA PHE A 30 17.27 -5.36 21.48
C PHE A 30 18.58 -4.74 20.96
N MET A 31 18.87 -4.99 19.68
CA MET A 31 20.00 -4.42 18.96
C MET A 31 19.45 -3.72 17.72
N VAL A 32 19.84 -2.45 17.54
CA VAL A 32 19.43 -1.65 16.39
C VAL A 32 19.89 -2.34 15.11
N LYS A 33 18.96 -2.66 14.21
CA LYS A 33 19.24 -3.22 12.88
C LYS A 33 18.93 -2.19 11.81
N SER A 34 19.51 -2.34 10.62
CA SER A 34 19.47 -1.37 9.51
C SER A 34 18.11 -0.71 9.21
N LYS A 35 16.98 -1.45 9.25
CA LYS A 35 15.63 -0.89 9.02
C LYS A 35 14.88 -0.48 10.30
N MET A 36 15.25 -1.04 11.46
CA MET A 36 14.57 -0.82 12.74
C MET A 36 15.47 0.01 13.66
N THR A 37 15.40 1.33 13.51
CA THR A 37 16.08 2.30 14.36
C THR A 37 15.27 2.60 15.62
N GLN A 38 15.93 3.13 16.65
CA GLN A 38 15.26 3.50 17.90
C GLN A 38 14.11 4.50 17.68
N GLY A 39 14.33 5.55 16.88
CA GLY A 39 13.27 6.51 16.55
C GLY A 39 12.07 5.87 15.84
N ARG A 40 12.27 4.82 15.04
CA ARG A 40 11.17 4.07 14.44
C ARG A 40 10.36 3.26 15.45
N PHE A 41 10.98 2.79 16.54
CA PHE A 41 10.24 2.13 17.63
C PHE A 41 9.45 3.13 18.47
N GLU A 42 9.97 4.34 18.66
CA GLU A 42 9.26 5.39 19.39
C GLU A 42 7.98 5.84 18.66
N LEU A 43 7.96 5.74 17.32
CA LEU A 43 6.74 5.95 16.52
C LEU A 43 5.67 4.87 16.73
N ILE A 44 6.06 3.67 17.18
CA ILE A 44 5.13 2.56 17.36
C ILE A 44 4.45 2.72 18.72
N ASN A 45 3.17 3.10 18.69
CA ASN A 45 2.33 3.12 19.89
C ASN A 45 1.97 1.68 20.30
N LEU A 46 2.58 1.18 21.37
CA LEU A 46 2.31 -0.14 21.95
C LEU A 46 1.22 -0.12 23.03
N GLY A 47 0.50 1.00 23.16
CA GLY A 47 -0.52 1.21 24.16
C GLY A 47 -0.06 2.12 25.31
N PRO A 48 -0.93 2.35 26.30
CA PRO A 48 -0.65 3.20 27.45
C PRO A 48 0.58 2.75 28.25
N PRO A 49 1.26 3.67 28.96
CA PRO A 49 2.26 3.27 29.94
C PRO A 49 1.62 2.33 30.97
N VAL A 50 2.31 1.24 31.33
CA VAL A 50 1.84 0.14 32.22
C VAL A 50 0.93 -0.91 31.55
N TRP A 51 0.49 -0.75 30.29
CA TRP A 51 -0.29 -1.79 29.59
C TRP A 51 0.51 -3.07 29.31
N LEU A 52 1.82 -2.93 29.06
CA LEU A 52 2.72 -4.05 28.79
C LEU A 52 3.81 -4.09 29.84
N SER A 53 4.19 -5.30 30.26
CA SER A 53 5.41 -5.48 31.04
C SER A 53 6.65 -5.14 30.21
N VAL A 54 7.79 -4.96 30.88
CA VAL A 54 9.07 -4.67 30.21
C VAL A 54 9.46 -5.84 29.29
N GLU A 55 9.18 -7.07 29.74
CA GLU A 55 9.45 -8.30 29.01
C GLU A 55 8.53 -8.46 27.79
N GLU A 56 7.23 -8.18 27.94
CA GLU A 56 6.26 -8.24 26.84
C GLU A 56 6.58 -7.20 25.76
N ARG A 57 6.94 -5.99 26.20
CA ARG A 57 7.38 -4.92 25.28
C ARG A 57 8.62 -5.34 24.49
N SER A 58 9.60 -5.96 25.16
CA SER A 58 10.80 -6.50 24.51
C SER A 58 10.46 -7.60 23.48
N LEU A 59 9.57 -8.52 23.84
CA LEU A 59 9.10 -9.59 22.94
C LEU A 59 8.43 -9.03 21.69
N LEU A 60 7.56 -8.02 21.85
CA LEU A 60 6.90 -7.35 20.72
C LEU A 60 7.90 -6.63 19.82
N MET A 61 8.92 -5.98 20.37
CA MET A 61 9.96 -5.33 19.57
C MET A 61 10.72 -6.34 18.70
N ILE A 62 11.03 -7.52 19.23
CA ILE A 62 11.66 -8.60 18.43
C ILE A 62 10.71 -9.11 17.35
N PHE A 63 9.44 -9.32 17.68
CA PHE A 63 8.44 -9.74 16.70
C PHE A 63 8.36 -8.74 15.53
N ILE A 64 8.34 -7.45 15.84
CA ILE A 64 8.33 -6.38 14.85
C ILE A 64 9.61 -6.40 14.01
N ASP A 65 10.79 -6.57 14.61
CA ASP A 65 12.05 -6.66 13.84
C ASP A 65 12.08 -7.89 12.91
N LEU A 66 11.58 -9.05 13.36
CA LEU A 66 11.42 -10.23 12.51
C LEU A 66 10.51 -9.95 11.31
N ARG A 67 9.53 -9.06 11.47
CA ARG A 67 8.53 -8.70 10.45
C ARG A 67 8.75 -7.31 9.86
N LYS A 68 9.91 -6.70 10.02
CA LYS A 68 10.18 -5.34 9.54
C LYS A 68 9.98 -5.14 8.03
N LYS A 69 10.00 -6.20 7.23
CA LYS A 69 9.70 -6.13 5.79
C LYS A 69 8.22 -5.87 5.49
N SER A 70 7.30 -6.20 6.40
CA SER A 70 5.86 -5.97 6.21
C SER A 70 5.40 -4.60 6.71
N ILE A 71 6.26 -3.84 7.39
CA ILE A 71 5.95 -2.52 7.93
C ILE A 71 6.64 -1.46 7.05
N ALA A 72 5.88 -0.45 6.65
CA ALA A 72 6.38 0.72 5.96
C ALA A 72 6.28 1.93 6.90
N PHE A 73 7.40 2.62 7.13
CA PHE A 73 7.42 3.83 7.97
C PHE A 73 7.19 5.10 7.15
N ASN A 74 7.59 5.09 5.88
CA ASN A 74 7.44 6.21 4.95
C ASN A 74 6.64 5.79 3.71
N ALA A 75 6.10 6.77 2.97
CA ALA A 75 5.37 6.51 1.73
C ALA A 75 6.23 5.80 0.66
N GLU A 76 7.53 6.11 0.61
CA GLU A 76 8.49 5.46 -0.30
C GLU A 76 8.72 3.98 0.02
N GLU A 77 8.56 3.58 1.29
CA GLU A 77 8.65 2.18 1.71
C GLU A 77 7.34 1.40 1.44
N ARG A 78 6.25 2.10 1.06
CA ARG A 78 4.97 1.47 0.74
C ARG A 78 5.09 0.77 -0.61
N GLY A 79 5.25 -0.55 -0.57
CA GLY A 79 5.27 -1.38 -1.78
C GLY A 79 3.91 -1.46 -2.47
N LEU A 80 3.94 -1.91 -3.72
CA LEU A 80 2.75 -2.29 -4.48
C LEU A 80 2.35 -3.73 -4.16
N LEU A 81 1.07 -4.06 -4.36
CA LEU A 81 0.62 -5.45 -4.29
C LEU A 81 1.30 -6.27 -5.39
N LYS A 82 1.67 -7.51 -5.06
CA LYS A 82 2.19 -8.45 -6.07
C LYS A 82 1.07 -8.81 -7.06
N TYR A 83 1.44 -8.95 -8.32
CA TYR A 83 0.53 -9.41 -9.39
C TYR A 83 -0.09 -10.79 -9.12
N SER A 84 0.54 -11.61 -8.29
CA SER A 84 -0.01 -12.89 -7.84
C SER A 84 -1.28 -12.75 -6.99
N TYR A 85 -1.47 -11.60 -6.35
CA TYR A 85 -2.60 -11.35 -5.44
C TYR A 85 -3.68 -10.49 -6.10
N GLY A 86 -3.28 -9.53 -6.92
CA GLY A 86 -4.21 -8.67 -7.64
C GLY A 86 -3.58 -8.19 -8.92
N LYS A 87 -4.36 -8.21 -10.00
CA LYS A 87 -3.97 -7.57 -11.26
C LYS A 87 -4.05 -6.05 -11.12
N ALA A 88 -3.42 -5.33 -12.04
CA ALA A 88 -3.59 -3.89 -12.13
C ALA A 88 -5.09 -3.58 -12.37
N TYR A 89 -5.57 -2.51 -11.74
CA TYR A 89 -6.96 -2.10 -11.88
C TYR A 89 -7.19 -1.48 -13.26
N GLU A 90 -8.14 -2.01 -14.01
CA GLU A 90 -8.58 -1.46 -15.28
C GLU A 90 -9.77 -0.54 -15.05
N ILE A 91 -9.61 0.74 -15.39
CA ILE A 91 -10.68 1.74 -15.25
C ILE A 91 -11.67 1.53 -16.40
N PRO A 92 -12.94 1.21 -16.13
CA PRO A 92 -13.93 1.05 -17.18
C PRO A 92 -14.17 2.40 -17.87
N VAL A 93 -13.76 2.51 -19.12
CA VAL A 93 -14.00 3.69 -19.95
C VAL A 93 -15.30 3.51 -20.74
N ILE A 94 -16.12 4.55 -20.76
CA ILE A 94 -17.28 4.62 -21.65
C ILE A 94 -16.79 5.33 -22.92
N PRO A 95 -17.04 4.80 -24.13
CA PRO A 95 -16.67 5.50 -25.35
C PRO A 95 -17.37 6.86 -25.38
N HIS A 96 -16.57 7.93 -25.38
CA HIS A 96 -17.10 9.28 -25.46
C HIS A 96 -17.60 9.53 -26.88
N THR A 97 -18.89 9.86 -27.03
CA THR A 97 -19.37 10.48 -28.26
C THR A 97 -18.89 11.92 -28.26
N PRO A 98 -17.98 12.32 -29.20
CA PRO A 98 -17.52 13.69 -29.24
C PRO A 98 -18.73 14.60 -29.46
N TRP A 99 -18.80 15.69 -28.68
CA TRP A 99 -19.82 16.70 -28.90
C TRP A 99 -19.51 17.46 -30.20
N LYS A 100 -19.90 16.87 -31.33
CA LYS A 100 -19.81 17.54 -32.63
C LYS A 100 -20.95 18.54 -32.74
N ARG A 101 -20.73 19.75 -32.22
CA ARG A 101 -21.59 20.89 -32.59
C ARG A 101 -21.41 21.13 -34.08
N LYS A 102 -22.50 21.34 -34.81
CA LYS A 102 -22.38 21.87 -36.17
C LYS A 102 -21.60 23.18 -36.07
N PRO A 103 -20.54 23.39 -36.87
CA PRO A 103 -19.83 24.67 -36.87
C PRO A 103 -20.86 25.77 -37.16
N VAL A 104 -20.79 26.88 -36.41
CA VAL A 104 -21.64 28.03 -36.67
C VAL A 104 -21.33 28.52 -38.09
N PRO A 105 -22.33 28.67 -38.97
CA PRO A 105 -22.09 29.17 -40.32
C PRO A 105 -21.40 30.53 -40.26
N ILE A 106 -20.24 30.64 -40.91
CA ILE A 106 -19.54 31.91 -41.03
C ILE A 106 -20.35 32.79 -42.00
N PRO A 107 -20.72 34.03 -41.63
CA PRO A 107 -21.40 34.93 -42.56
C PRO A 107 -20.55 35.21 -43.82
N LYS A 108 -21.21 35.24 -44.99
CA LYS A 108 -20.56 35.49 -46.31
C LYS A 108 -19.60 36.68 -46.36
N PRO A 109 -19.87 37.83 -45.68
CA PRO A 109 -18.96 38.97 -45.74
C PRO A 109 -17.61 38.77 -45.05
N VAL A 110 -17.54 37.91 -44.03
CA VAL A 110 -16.32 37.66 -43.23
C VAL A 110 -15.59 36.39 -43.63
N LEU A 111 -16.19 35.54 -44.47
CA LEU A 111 -15.58 34.34 -45.06
C LEU A 111 -14.15 34.54 -45.62
N PRO A 112 -13.81 35.61 -46.39
CA PRO A 112 -12.46 35.78 -46.93
C PRO A 112 -11.36 36.01 -45.87
N GLN A 113 -11.70 36.26 -44.61
CA GLN A 113 -10.74 36.44 -43.51
C GLN A 113 -10.32 35.13 -42.84
N PHE A 114 -11.04 34.03 -43.13
CA PHE A 114 -10.86 32.73 -42.48
C PHE A 114 -10.52 31.60 -43.47
N ILE A 115 -10.38 31.92 -44.77
CA ILE A 115 -9.94 31.01 -45.84
C ILE A 115 -8.44 31.11 -46.02
#